data_AF-A0A158IKK8-F1
#
_entry.id   AF-A0A158IKK8-F1
#
_cell.length_a   1.000
_cell.length_b   1.000
_cell.length_c   1.000
_cell.angle_alpha   90.00
_cell.angle_beta   90.00
_cell.angle_gamma   90.00
#
_symmetry.space_group_name_H-M   'P 1'
#
loop_
_entity.id
_entity.type
_entity.pdbx_description
1 polymer ?
#
loop_
_entity_poly.entity_id
_entity_poly.type
_entity_poly.pdbx_seq_one_letter_code
_entity_poly.pdbx_strand_id
1 'polypeptide(L)'
;MDIDNPATPEFASWMSYNRFAQSVRHKRRYVWDDHVKAFIATVLATLRERDRILPNGMLLLRAQRGIDYCTLSNDEAEQPTGYKAERMKPRPNQATEGRANAAGVSVLYLGTTVQTVISEVRPWVGSDISVAQFKLNRELRALDLSCGHGQSSAMSILGQLLNETRLSIEDKEKAVWIDIDNAFSTPVTKSDDTADYAPTQILAEVFAGEGYNAIIYKSQFGEKGYNIVLFNPDDADIVNCAPYSVTGFEVSFAQTGNAWYSPECFPKQEK
;
A
#
# COMPACT_ATOMS: atom_id res chain seq x y z
N MET A 1 -12.30 -28.64 -0.39
CA MET A 1 -11.20 -27.79 0.13
C MET A 1 -11.67 -27.28 1.47
N ASP A 2 -10.78 -27.29 2.46
CA ASP A 2 -11.07 -26.68 3.76
C ASP A 2 -11.36 -25.19 3.58
N ILE A 3 -12.37 -24.71 4.31
CA ILE A 3 -12.88 -23.34 4.28
C ILE A 3 -12.48 -22.63 5.58
N ASP A 4 -12.14 -21.35 5.51
CA ASP A 4 -11.83 -20.57 6.71
C ASP A 4 -13.05 -20.57 7.66
N ASN A 5 -12.81 -20.59 8.98
CA ASN A 5 -13.87 -20.64 9.97
C ASN A 5 -13.88 -19.36 10.81
N PRO A 6 -14.82 -18.43 10.57
CA PRO A 6 -14.87 -17.19 11.35
C PRO A 6 -15.41 -17.40 12.78
N ALA A 7 -16.14 -18.48 13.04
CA ALA A 7 -16.70 -18.76 14.38
C ALA A 7 -15.63 -19.23 15.36
N THR A 8 -14.62 -19.94 14.87
CA THR A 8 -13.38 -20.25 15.59
C THR A 8 -12.25 -19.63 14.78
N PRO A 9 -11.97 -18.31 14.92
CA PRO A 9 -11.27 -17.45 13.95
C PRO A 9 -9.96 -18.04 13.43
N GLU A 10 -10.08 -18.95 12.48
CA GLU A 10 -9.02 -19.84 12.01
C GLU A 10 -9.05 -19.83 10.49
N PHE A 11 -7.89 -19.54 9.91
CA PHE A 11 -7.66 -19.74 8.50
C PHE A 11 -7.45 -21.23 8.23
N ALA A 12 -8.14 -21.76 7.22
CA ALA A 12 -7.97 -23.13 6.75
C ALA A 12 -6.53 -23.41 6.29
N SER A 13 -5.85 -22.39 5.75
CA SER A 13 -4.49 -22.50 5.24
C SER A 13 -3.71 -21.20 5.41
N TRP A 14 -2.39 -21.31 5.57
CA TRP A 14 -1.49 -20.16 5.43
C TRP A 14 -1.59 -19.49 4.04
N MET A 15 -2.12 -20.21 3.03
CA MET A 15 -2.36 -19.69 1.67
C MET A 15 -3.75 -19.05 1.48
N SER A 16 -4.56 -18.88 2.54
CA SER A 16 -5.95 -18.41 2.40
C SER A 16 -6.03 -17.05 1.70
N TYR A 17 -5.10 -16.11 1.96
CA TYR A 17 -5.01 -14.85 1.22
C TYR A 17 -4.76 -15.07 -0.28
N ASN A 18 -3.82 -15.93 -0.66
CA ASN A 18 -3.51 -16.20 -2.07
C ASN A 18 -4.70 -16.80 -2.83
N ARG A 19 -5.47 -17.66 -2.16
CA ARG A 19 -6.71 -18.24 -2.72
C ARG A 19 -7.79 -17.17 -2.91
N PHE A 20 -8.00 -16.32 -1.91
CA PHE A 20 -8.89 -15.16 -2.00
C PHE A 20 -8.48 -14.25 -3.16
N ALA A 21 -7.21 -13.85 -3.20
CA ALA A 21 -6.67 -12.96 -4.22
C ALA A 21 -6.83 -13.52 -5.63
N GLN A 22 -6.55 -14.82 -5.84
CA GLN A 22 -6.76 -15.48 -7.12
C GLN A 22 -8.23 -15.49 -7.53
N SER A 23 -9.15 -15.72 -6.58
CA SER A 23 -10.60 -15.75 -6.85
C SER A 23 -11.13 -14.40 -7.33
N VAL A 24 -10.80 -13.32 -6.61
CA VAL A 24 -11.33 -11.97 -6.93
C VAL A 24 -10.63 -11.33 -8.12
N ARG A 25 -9.40 -11.74 -8.44
CA ARG A 25 -8.70 -11.32 -9.66
C ARG A 25 -9.30 -11.95 -10.91
N HIS A 26 -9.49 -13.27 -10.91
CA HIS A 26 -9.68 -14.05 -12.15
C HIS A 26 -11.01 -14.81 -12.25
N LYS A 27 -11.83 -14.88 -11.19
CA LYS A 27 -13.06 -15.68 -11.19
C LYS A 27 -14.30 -14.86 -10.86
N ARG A 28 -14.44 -14.41 -9.62
CA ARG A 28 -15.68 -13.78 -9.10
C ARG A 28 -15.34 -12.60 -8.21
N ARG A 29 -15.18 -11.43 -8.83
CA ARG A 29 -14.84 -10.18 -8.13
C ARG A 29 -16.00 -9.60 -7.33
N TYR A 30 -17.21 -9.62 -7.89
CA TYR A 30 -18.35 -8.88 -7.35
C TYR A 30 -19.37 -9.77 -6.63
N VAL A 31 -19.52 -11.02 -7.05
CA VAL A 31 -20.50 -11.97 -6.48
C VAL A 31 -19.72 -13.08 -5.78
N TRP A 32 -19.47 -12.88 -4.48
CA TRP A 32 -18.59 -13.75 -3.69
C TRP A 32 -19.20 -15.12 -3.43
N ASP A 33 -18.37 -16.15 -3.58
CA ASP A 33 -18.68 -17.50 -3.12
C ASP A 33 -18.44 -17.62 -1.62
N ASP A 34 -18.76 -18.80 -1.07
CA ASP A 34 -18.66 -19.03 0.37
C ASP A 34 -17.20 -19.00 0.85
N HIS A 35 -16.23 -19.33 0.00
CA HIS A 35 -14.81 -19.24 0.34
C HIS A 35 -14.36 -17.79 0.54
N VAL A 36 -14.72 -16.89 -0.38
CA VAL A 36 -14.39 -15.46 -0.24
C VAL A 36 -15.09 -14.86 0.97
N LYS A 37 -16.38 -15.16 1.18
CA LYS A 37 -17.12 -14.69 2.35
C LYS A 37 -16.49 -15.17 3.66
N ALA A 38 -16.14 -16.45 3.74
CA ALA A 38 -15.50 -17.04 4.91
C ALA A 38 -14.13 -16.40 5.17
N PHE A 39 -13.31 -16.23 4.14
CA PHE A 39 -12.01 -15.56 4.26
C PHE A 39 -12.16 -14.16 4.85
N ILE A 40 -13.04 -13.33 4.27
CA ILE A 40 -13.29 -11.96 4.75
C ILE A 40 -13.77 -11.97 6.20
N ALA A 41 -14.73 -12.82 6.55
CA ALA A 41 -15.23 -12.93 7.91
C ALA A 41 -14.13 -13.35 8.91
N THR A 42 -13.23 -14.25 8.51
CA THR A 42 -12.09 -14.68 9.35
C THR A 42 -11.04 -13.57 9.48
N VAL A 43 -10.76 -12.80 8.42
CA VAL A 43 -9.91 -11.59 8.51
C VAL A 43 -10.48 -10.63 9.56
N LEU A 44 -11.79 -10.35 9.50
CA LEU A 44 -12.44 -9.47 10.47
C LEU A 44 -12.37 -10.02 11.91
N ALA A 45 -12.59 -11.31 12.08
CA ALA A 45 -12.53 -11.97 13.39
C ALA A 45 -11.10 -12.05 13.97
N THR A 46 -10.07 -11.78 13.16
CA THR A 46 -8.64 -11.81 13.54
C THR A 46 -7.96 -10.42 13.49
N LEU A 47 -8.72 -9.32 13.45
CA LEU A 47 -8.20 -7.94 13.44
C LEU A 47 -7.46 -7.48 14.71
N ARG A 48 -7.26 -8.38 15.68
CA ARG A 48 -6.72 -8.07 17.01
C ARG A 48 -5.38 -7.33 16.91
N GLU A 49 -5.19 -6.34 17.78
CA GLU A 49 -3.94 -5.57 17.96
C GLU A 49 -3.49 -4.66 16.79
N ARG A 50 -4.32 -4.52 15.75
CA ARG A 50 -4.03 -3.68 14.58
C ARG A 50 -4.70 -2.31 14.61
N ASP A 51 -5.52 -2.03 15.63
CA ASP A 51 -6.12 -0.73 15.84
C ASP A 51 -5.07 0.32 16.22
N ARG A 52 -5.14 1.46 15.53
CA ARG A 52 -4.36 2.67 15.82
C ARG A 52 -5.28 3.88 15.82
N ILE A 53 -4.90 4.86 16.61
CA ILE A 53 -5.56 6.16 16.64
C ILE A 53 -4.62 7.18 16.00
N LEU A 54 -5.11 7.85 14.95
CA LEU A 54 -4.45 9.02 14.39
C LEU A 54 -5.03 10.26 15.10
N PRO A 55 -4.23 11.00 15.88
CA PRO A 55 -4.74 12.10 16.69
C PRO A 55 -5.15 13.29 15.83
N ASN A 56 -6.15 14.04 16.30
CA ASN A 56 -6.49 15.34 15.73
C ASN A 56 -5.25 16.24 15.67
N GLY A 57 -5.07 16.94 14.55
CA GLY A 57 -3.95 17.83 14.33
C GLY A 57 -2.66 17.15 13.88
N MET A 58 -2.63 15.82 13.72
CA MET A 58 -1.49 15.12 13.13
C MET A 58 -1.18 15.67 11.74
N LEU A 59 0.10 15.93 11.49
CA LEU A 59 0.59 16.44 10.21
C LEU A 59 1.05 15.27 9.35
N LEU A 60 0.51 15.21 8.13
CA LEU A 60 0.81 14.23 7.10
C LEU A 60 1.15 14.95 5.81
N LEU A 61 1.74 14.23 4.86
CA LEU A 61 2.26 14.81 3.63
C LEU A 61 1.61 14.17 2.41
N ARG A 62 1.56 14.89 1.29
CA ARG A 62 1.20 14.34 -0.03
C ARG A 62 2.07 15.01 -1.08
N ALA A 63 2.56 14.23 -2.04
CA ALA A 63 3.27 14.75 -3.19
C ALA A 63 2.42 14.67 -4.46
N GLN A 64 2.65 15.60 -5.39
CA GLN A 64 2.21 15.52 -6.77
C GLN A 64 3.32 16.00 -7.70
N ARG A 65 3.40 15.40 -8.89
CA ARG A 65 4.38 15.81 -9.92
C ARG A 65 4.02 17.18 -10.48
N GLY A 66 5.03 18.03 -10.59
CA GLY A 66 4.97 19.39 -11.07
C GLY A 66 4.81 20.43 -9.96
N ILE A 67 4.97 21.69 -10.34
CA ILE A 67 4.87 22.90 -9.52
C ILE A 67 4.08 23.96 -10.28
N ASP A 68 3.69 25.01 -9.59
CA ASP A 68 3.17 26.24 -10.19
C ASP A 68 4.23 27.35 -10.11
N TYR A 69 3.95 28.49 -10.72
CA TYR A 69 4.73 29.71 -10.59
C TYR A 69 3.80 30.84 -10.11
N CYS A 70 4.31 31.72 -9.26
CA CYS A 70 3.56 32.89 -8.82
C CYS A 70 4.43 34.14 -8.75
N THR A 71 3.81 35.28 -9.02
CA THR A 71 4.39 36.62 -8.87
C THR A 71 3.89 37.23 -7.56
N LEU A 72 4.80 37.64 -6.67
CA LEU A 72 4.43 38.24 -5.38
C LEU A 72 4.09 39.73 -5.51
N SER A 73 4.63 40.39 -6.53
CA SER A 73 4.32 41.78 -6.90
C SER A 73 4.49 41.98 -8.41
N ASN A 74 3.87 43.01 -8.99
CA ASN A 74 3.89 43.25 -10.44
C ASN A 74 5.29 43.48 -11.03
N ASP A 75 6.27 43.80 -10.19
CA ASP A 75 7.65 44.12 -10.60
C ASP A 75 8.66 42.99 -10.27
N GLU A 76 8.20 41.87 -9.73
CA GLU A 76 9.05 40.72 -9.38
C GLU A 76 9.03 39.61 -10.44
N ALA A 77 10.13 38.87 -10.53
CA ALA A 77 10.19 37.67 -11.36
C ALA A 77 9.33 36.56 -10.75
N GLU A 78 8.66 35.78 -11.60
CA GLU A 78 7.92 34.58 -11.18
C GLU A 78 8.82 33.64 -10.36
N GLN A 79 8.30 33.21 -9.20
CA GLN A 79 8.96 32.27 -8.31
C GLN A 79 8.23 30.92 -8.35
N PRO A 80 8.96 29.79 -8.28
CA PRO A 80 8.34 28.48 -8.19
C PRO A 80 7.54 28.37 -6.88
N THR A 81 6.37 27.74 -6.95
CA THR A 81 5.50 27.50 -5.81
C THR A 81 4.86 26.12 -5.88
N GLY A 82 4.46 25.58 -4.73
CA GLY A 82 3.70 24.34 -4.70
C GLY A 82 2.30 24.56 -5.28
N TYR A 83 1.67 23.47 -5.73
CA TYR A 83 0.30 23.52 -6.20
C TYR A 83 -0.70 24.08 -5.18
N LYS A 84 -1.75 24.72 -5.68
CA LYS A 84 -2.90 25.18 -4.89
C LYS A 84 -3.67 24.01 -4.28
N ALA A 85 -4.44 24.33 -3.23
CA ALA A 85 -5.13 23.35 -2.40
C ALA A 85 -6.07 22.43 -3.21
N GLU A 86 -6.78 22.98 -4.20
CA GLU A 86 -7.75 22.29 -5.05
C GLU A 86 -7.08 21.20 -5.89
N ARG A 87 -5.81 21.41 -6.28
CA ARG A 87 -5.02 20.43 -7.04
C ARG A 87 -4.50 19.32 -6.13
N MET A 88 -4.23 19.62 -4.86
CA MET A 88 -3.61 18.68 -3.93
C MET A 88 -4.60 17.68 -3.31
N LYS A 89 -5.91 17.96 -3.31
CA LYS A 89 -6.97 16.98 -2.97
C LYS A 89 -7.38 16.14 -4.19
N PRO A 90 -7.79 14.87 -4.01
CA PRO A 90 -8.37 14.07 -5.08
C PRO A 90 -9.69 14.70 -5.54
N ARG A 91 -9.93 14.72 -6.86
CA ARG A 91 -11.23 15.19 -7.39
C ARG A 91 -12.33 14.19 -7.03
N PRO A 92 -13.50 14.65 -6.56
CA PRO A 92 -14.64 13.77 -6.31
C PRO A 92 -15.02 12.99 -7.57
N ASN A 93 -15.27 11.68 -7.43
CA ASN A 93 -15.73 10.78 -8.49
C ASN A 93 -14.81 10.66 -9.72
N GLN A 94 -13.55 11.12 -9.62
CA GLN A 94 -12.59 11.14 -10.73
C GLN A 94 -11.23 10.57 -10.31
N ALA A 95 -11.18 9.84 -9.19
CA ALA A 95 -9.95 9.18 -8.76
C ALA A 95 -9.61 8.04 -9.72
N THR A 96 -8.34 7.95 -10.09
CA THR A 96 -7.80 6.73 -10.71
C THR A 96 -7.78 5.62 -9.68
N GLU A 97 -7.83 4.37 -10.14
CA GLU A 97 -7.64 3.24 -9.24
C GLU A 97 -6.27 3.28 -8.54
N GLY A 98 -6.28 2.78 -7.31
CA GLY A 98 -5.11 2.59 -6.47
C GLY A 98 -5.27 1.36 -5.59
N ARG A 99 -4.30 1.15 -4.71
CA ARG A 99 -4.25 -0.01 -3.79
C ARG A 99 -5.51 -0.16 -2.93
N ALA A 100 -6.09 0.97 -2.53
CA ALA A 100 -7.16 1.04 -1.53
C ALA A 100 -8.47 1.61 -2.12
N ASN A 101 -8.51 1.89 -3.43
CA ASN A 101 -9.69 2.44 -4.08
C ASN A 101 -9.82 1.96 -5.53
N ALA A 102 -11.03 1.64 -5.95
CA ALA A 102 -11.36 1.47 -7.35
C ALA A 102 -11.40 2.83 -8.08
N ALA A 103 -11.33 2.81 -9.41
CA ALA A 103 -11.54 4.00 -10.22
C ALA A 103 -12.91 4.61 -9.93
N GLY A 104 -12.97 5.94 -9.78
CA GLY A 104 -14.17 6.67 -9.41
C GLY A 104 -14.42 6.77 -7.89
N VAL A 105 -13.71 6.01 -7.06
CA VAL A 105 -13.81 6.11 -5.59
C VAL A 105 -12.66 6.97 -5.07
N SER A 106 -12.96 8.16 -4.57
CA SER A 106 -11.93 9.12 -4.15
C SER A 106 -11.48 8.89 -2.71
N VAL A 107 -10.21 8.56 -2.54
CA VAL A 107 -9.52 8.46 -1.24
C VAL A 107 -8.28 9.36 -1.21
N LEU A 108 -7.83 9.73 -0.02
CA LEU A 108 -6.67 10.61 0.15
C LEU A 108 -5.45 9.82 0.62
N TYR A 109 -4.54 9.54 -0.32
CA TYR A 109 -3.20 9.03 -0.04
C TYR A 109 -2.30 10.10 0.55
N LEU A 110 -1.69 9.78 1.69
CA LEU A 110 -0.77 10.59 2.48
C LEU A 110 0.44 9.75 2.91
N GLY A 111 1.48 10.39 3.43
CA GLY A 111 2.63 9.73 4.03
C GLY A 111 3.25 10.51 5.17
N THR A 112 4.14 9.87 5.93
CA THR A 112 4.72 10.45 7.15
C THR A 112 6.02 11.23 6.94
N THR A 113 6.69 11.06 5.80
CA THR A 113 7.93 11.78 5.48
C THR A 113 7.94 12.29 4.04
N VAL A 114 8.69 13.37 3.79
CA VAL A 114 8.87 13.95 2.44
C VAL A 114 9.43 12.90 1.48
N GLN A 115 10.45 12.15 1.91
CA GLN A 115 11.04 11.06 1.12
C GLN A 115 9.98 10.01 0.73
N THR A 116 9.11 9.62 1.66
CA THR A 116 8.04 8.63 1.39
C THR A 116 7.13 9.10 0.27
N VAL A 117 6.58 10.31 0.40
CA VAL A 117 5.58 10.81 -0.55
C VAL A 117 6.20 11.15 -1.91
N ILE A 118 7.44 11.65 -1.95
CA ILE A 118 8.17 11.88 -3.20
C ILE A 118 8.45 10.54 -3.89
N SER A 119 8.92 9.51 -3.17
CA SER A 119 9.19 8.21 -3.78
C SER A 119 7.94 7.52 -4.33
N GLU A 120 6.78 7.67 -3.68
CA GLU A 120 5.51 7.11 -4.16
C GLU A 120 5.07 7.70 -5.51
N VAL A 121 5.37 8.97 -5.79
CA VAL A 121 5.09 9.57 -7.10
C VAL A 121 6.11 9.17 -8.17
N ARG A 122 7.13 8.37 -7.84
CA ARG A 122 8.15 7.81 -8.76
C ARG A 122 8.74 8.83 -9.74
N PRO A 123 9.32 9.94 -9.27
CA PRO A 123 9.81 10.99 -10.13
C PRO A 123 11.11 10.59 -10.84
N TRP A 124 11.55 11.42 -11.80
CA TRP A 124 12.88 11.34 -12.38
C TRP A 124 13.79 12.38 -11.74
N VAL A 125 15.11 12.21 -11.84
CA VAL A 125 16.05 13.27 -11.45
C VAL A 125 15.76 14.53 -12.29
N GLY A 126 15.71 15.68 -11.63
CA GLY A 126 15.31 16.97 -12.21
C GLY A 126 13.80 17.19 -12.28
N SER A 127 12.96 16.27 -11.81
CA SER A 127 11.51 16.50 -11.73
C SER A 127 11.19 17.46 -10.59
N ASP A 128 10.33 18.44 -10.87
CA ASP A 128 9.73 19.27 -9.84
C ASP A 128 8.49 18.61 -9.24
N ILE A 129 8.32 18.76 -7.93
CA ILE A 129 7.31 18.07 -7.12
C ILE A 129 6.71 19.07 -6.14
N SER A 130 5.38 19.14 -6.12
CA SER A 130 4.63 19.84 -5.08
C SER A 130 4.41 18.92 -3.90
N VAL A 131 4.87 19.30 -2.71
CA VAL A 131 4.61 18.55 -1.48
C VAL A 131 3.74 19.40 -0.57
N ALA A 132 2.54 18.92 -0.29
CA ALA A 132 1.59 19.57 0.60
C ALA A 132 1.59 18.91 1.98
N GLN A 133 1.50 19.73 3.02
CA GLN A 133 1.23 19.30 4.37
C GLN A 133 -0.26 19.36 4.66
N PHE A 134 -0.78 18.25 5.17
CA PHE A 134 -2.16 18.07 5.58
C PHE A 134 -2.22 17.95 7.10
N LYS A 135 -3.22 18.56 7.72
CA LYS A 135 -3.54 18.44 9.14
C LYS A 135 -4.85 17.68 9.28
N LEU A 136 -4.85 16.59 10.06
CA LEU A 136 -6.09 15.91 10.40
C LEU A 136 -6.98 16.85 11.23
N ASN A 137 -8.26 16.94 10.88
CA ASN A 137 -9.21 17.87 11.55
C ASN A 137 -10.03 17.19 12.66
N ARG A 138 -9.89 15.88 12.82
CA ARG A 138 -10.46 15.08 13.91
C ARG A 138 -9.59 13.86 14.19
N GLU A 139 -9.89 13.17 15.29
CA GLU A 139 -9.31 11.86 15.57
C GLU A 139 -9.87 10.81 14.59
N LEU A 140 -8.99 9.94 14.08
CA LEU A 140 -9.34 8.89 13.12
C LEU A 140 -8.92 7.52 13.65
N ARG A 141 -9.84 6.55 13.56
CA ARG A 141 -9.53 5.13 13.78
C ARG A 141 -8.86 4.57 12.53
N ALA A 142 -7.65 4.03 12.65
CA ALA A 142 -6.87 3.52 11.54
C ALA A 142 -6.48 2.05 11.76
N LEU A 143 -6.46 1.28 10.68
CA LEU A 143 -5.97 -0.09 10.68
C LEU A 143 -4.49 -0.14 10.30
N ASP A 144 -3.67 -0.79 11.12
CA ASP A 144 -2.24 -0.97 10.91
C ASP A 144 -1.93 -2.25 10.11
N LEU A 145 -1.51 -2.07 8.87
CA LEU A 145 -1.07 -3.12 7.93
C LEU A 145 0.45 -3.06 7.70
N SER A 146 1.22 -2.67 8.73
CA SER A 146 2.68 -2.57 8.63
C SER A 146 3.46 -3.65 9.38
N CYS A 147 2.79 -4.44 10.23
CA CYS A 147 3.44 -5.37 11.16
C CYS A 147 4.23 -6.50 10.49
N GLY A 148 3.70 -7.07 9.41
CA GLY A 148 4.32 -8.15 8.64
C GLY A 148 5.18 -7.69 7.46
N HIS A 149 5.37 -6.38 7.26
CA HIS A 149 6.04 -5.86 6.08
C HIS A 149 7.47 -6.40 5.92
N GLY A 150 7.78 -6.86 4.70
CA GLY A 150 9.12 -7.35 4.34
C GLY A 150 9.45 -8.74 4.91
N GLN A 151 8.54 -9.32 5.69
CA GLN A 151 8.62 -10.71 6.11
C GLN A 151 8.10 -11.62 5.01
N SER A 152 8.64 -12.84 4.92
CA SER A 152 8.11 -13.87 4.04
C SER A 152 7.20 -14.80 4.84
N SER A 153 5.95 -14.93 4.38
CA SER A 153 4.96 -15.85 4.98
C SER A 153 5.49 -17.29 4.94
N ALA A 154 6.04 -17.73 3.82
CA ALA A 154 6.66 -19.05 3.67
C ALA A 154 7.86 -19.24 4.62
N MET A 155 8.73 -18.24 4.78
CA MET A 155 9.84 -18.32 5.73
C MET A 155 9.37 -18.35 7.19
N SER A 156 8.27 -17.67 7.50
CA SER A 156 7.72 -17.62 8.86
C SER A 156 7.24 -18.98 9.37
N ILE A 157 6.89 -19.89 8.45
CA ILE A 157 6.40 -21.24 8.75
C ILE A 157 7.34 -22.36 8.26
N LEU A 158 8.50 -22.01 7.69
CA LEU A 158 9.42 -22.97 7.05
C LEU A 158 9.85 -24.08 8.01
N GLY A 159 10.14 -23.73 9.26
CA GLY A 159 10.54 -24.71 10.28
C GLY A 159 9.46 -25.76 10.56
N GLN A 160 8.19 -25.37 10.56
CA GLN A 160 7.08 -26.32 10.76
C GLN A 160 6.86 -27.17 9.51
N LEU A 161 6.96 -26.59 8.32
CA LEU A 161 6.85 -27.31 7.06
C LEU A 161 7.96 -28.35 6.88
N LEU A 162 9.21 -28.01 7.19
CA LEU A 162 10.35 -28.92 7.09
C LEU A 162 10.31 -30.04 8.13
N ASN A 163 9.78 -29.76 9.32
CA ASN A 163 9.63 -30.74 10.38
C ASN A 163 8.33 -31.58 10.25
N GLU A 164 7.57 -31.40 9.16
CA GLU A 164 6.25 -32.03 8.92
C GLU A 164 5.26 -31.83 10.07
N THR A 165 5.45 -30.78 10.86
CA THR A 165 4.58 -30.45 12.00
C THR A 165 3.32 -29.77 11.48
N ARG A 166 2.16 -30.16 12.03
CA ARG A 166 0.90 -29.46 11.74
C ARG A 166 1.02 -27.98 12.16
N LEU A 167 0.75 -27.08 11.22
CA LEU A 167 0.71 -25.64 11.49
C LEU A 167 -0.34 -25.32 12.56
N SER A 168 0.05 -24.54 13.56
CA SER A 168 -0.87 -24.01 14.56
C SER A 168 -1.83 -22.98 13.96
N ILE A 169 -2.87 -22.62 14.70
CA ILE A 169 -3.81 -21.57 14.28
C ILE A 169 -3.07 -20.24 14.16
N GLU A 170 -2.21 -19.95 15.13
CA GLU A 170 -1.41 -18.74 15.21
C GLU A 170 -0.40 -18.62 14.05
N ASP A 171 0.24 -19.73 13.65
CA ASP A 171 1.17 -19.74 12.50
C ASP A 171 0.47 -19.39 11.19
N LYS A 172 -0.72 -19.97 10.96
CA LYS A 172 -1.52 -19.67 9.76
C LYS A 172 -2.01 -18.23 9.77
N GLU A 173 -2.54 -17.76 10.90
CA GLU A 173 -2.99 -16.37 11.08
C GLU A 173 -1.84 -15.39 10.79
N LYS A 174 -0.67 -15.62 11.37
CA LYS A 174 0.53 -14.81 11.13
C LYS A 174 0.92 -14.81 9.65
N ALA A 175 0.97 -15.96 9.00
CA ALA A 175 1.34 -16.06 7.59
C ALA A 175 0.35 -15.32 6.67
N VAL A 176 -0.96 -15.47 6.91
CA VAL A 176 -2.00 -14.77 6.14
C VAL A 176 -1.90 -13.26 6.32
N TRP A 177 -1.67 -12.79 7.54
CA TRP A 177 -1.50 -11.37 7.82
C TRP A 177 -0.22 -10.78 7.22
N ILE A 178 0.89 -11.52 7.19
CA ILE A 178 2.10 -11.12 6.45
C ILE A 178 1.77 -10.93 4.96
N ASP A 179 1.01 -11.85 4.36
CA ASP A 179 0.61 -11.74 2.96
C ASP A 179 -0.30 -10.52 2.71
N ILE A 180 -1.24 -10.22 3.61
CA ILE A 180 -2.08 -9.01 3.54
C ILE A 180 -1.22 -7.74 3.65
N ASP A 181 -0.38 -7.64 4.67
CA ASP A 181 0.49 -6.48 4.92
C ASP A 181 1.41 -6.22 3.70
N ASN A 182 2.01 -7.27 3.17
CA ASN A 182 2.85 -7.20 1.97
C ASN A 182 2.06 -6.83 0.71
N ALA A 183 0.81 -7.25 0.57
CA ALA A 183 -0.01 -6.88 -0.58
C ALA A 183 -0.30 -5.38 -0.63
N PHE A 184 -0.56 -4.75 0.53
CA PHE A 184 -0.74 -3.30 0.60
C PHE A 184 0.56 -2.53 0.30
N SER A 185 1.73 -3.06 0.63
CA SER A 185 3.03 -2.43 0.34
C SER A 185 3.58 -2.69 -1.06
N THR A 186 3.35 -3.86 -1.65
CA THR A 186 4.01 -4.30 -2.89
C THR A 186 3.52 -3.52 -4.11
N PRO A 187 4.38 -2.82 -4.85
CA PRO A 187 4.01 -2.04 -6.02
C PRO A 187 3.50 -2.97 -7.09
N VAL A 188 2.29 -2.67 -7.55
CA VAL A 188 1.75 -3.28 -8.75
C VAL A 188 2.21 -2.45 -9.93
N THR A 189 2.75 -3.11 -10.94
CA THR A 189 2.92 -2.50 -12.25
C THR A 189 1.54 -2.39 -12.87
N LYS A 190 1.12 -1.18 -13.26
CA LYS A 190 -0.12 -1.00 -14.02
C LYS A 190 0.07 -1.68 -15.38
N SER A 191 -0.27 -2.96 -15.47
CA SER A 191 -0.49 -3.67 -16.72
C SER A 191 -1.99 -3.77 -16.93
N ASP A 192 -2.44 -3.46 -18.15
CA ASP A 192 -3.88 -3.48 -18.49
C ASP A 192 -4.50 -4.89 -18.38
N ASP A 193 -3.67 -5.94 -18.30
CA ASP A 193 -4.09 -7.34 -18.35
C ASP A 193 -4.43 -7.96 -16.97
N THR A 194 -4.16 -7.26 -15.85
CA THR A 194 -4.33 -7.82 -14.50
C THR A 194 -5.04 -6.88 -13.53
N ALA A 195 -6.01 -7.41 -12.79
CA ALA A 195 -6.72 -6.67 -11.73
C ALA A 195 -6.02 -6.81 -10.38
N ASP A 196 -4.72 -6.53 -10.36
CA ASP A 196 -3.85 -6.86 -9.23
C ASP A 196 -4.21 -6.14 -7.93
N TYR A 197 -4.85 -4.97 -8.02
CA TYR A 197 -5.38 -4.21 -6.88
C TYR A 197 -6.74 -4.70 -6.36
N ALA A 198 -7.47 -5.55 -7.10
CA ALA A 198 -8.79 -6.00 -6.66
C ALA A 198 -8.81 -6.60 -5.23
N PRO A 199 -7.84 -7.44 -4.82
CA PRO A 199 -7.82 -7.97 -3.45
C PRO A 199 -7.68 -6.89 -2.38
N THR A 200 -6.75 -5.94 -2.56
CA THR A 200 -6.51 -4.88 -1.57
C THR A 200 -7.62 -3.82 -1.57
N GLN A 201 -8.24 -3.55 -2.73
CA GLN A 201 -9.42 -2.68 -2.84
C GLN A 201 -10.62 -3.27 -2.08
N ILE A 202 -10.91 -4.56 -2.28
CA ILE A 202 -11.98 -5.25 -1.55
C ILE A 202 -11.71 -5.22 -0.05
N LEU A 203 -10.48 -5.52 0.39
CA LEU A 203 -10.12 -5.44 1.80
C LEU A 203 -10.27 -4.02 2.36
N ALA A 204 -9.87 -3.00 1.60
CA ALA A 204 -10.02 -1.61 2.00
C ALA A 204 -11.49 -1.21 2.19
N GLU A 205 -12.37 -1.61 1.27
CA GLU A 205 -13.82 -1.38 1.39
C GLU A 205 -14.42 -2.12 2.59
N VAL A 206 -13.99 -3.36 2.83
CA VAL A 206 -14.39 -4.15 4.01
C VAL A 206 -13.99 -3.43 5.30
N PHE A 207 -12.73 -2.98 5.42
CA PHE A 207 -12.27 -2.27 6.61
C PHE A 207 -12.98 -0.93 6.81
N ALA A 208 -13.27 -0.20 5.73
CA ALA A 208 -14.10 1.01 5.80
C ALA A 208 -15.51 0.69 6.33
N GLY A 209 -16.10 -0.43 5.89
CA GLY A 209 -17.40 -0.92 6.36
C GLY A 209 -17.44 -1.28 7.85
N GLU A 210 -16.30 -1.73 8.40
CA GLU A 210 -16.12 -2.00 9.84
C GLU A 210 -15.78 -0.75 10.67
N GLY A 211 -15.93 0.44 10.08
CA GLY A 211 -15.81 1.72 10.77
C GLY A 211 -14.38 2.24 10.92
N TYR A 212 -13.39 1.66 10.24
CA TYR A 212 -12.08 2.32 10.11
C TYR A 212 -12.20 3.55 9.21
N ASN A 213 -11.51 4.62 9.55
CA ASN A 213 -11.42 5.84 8.75
C ASN A 213 -10.18 5.87 7.85
N ALA A 214 -9.18 5.06 8.20
CA ALA A 214 -7.91 5.04 7.50
C ALA A 214 -7.22 3.66 7.55
N ILE A 215 -6.28 3.47 6.64
CA ILE A 215 -5.33 2.35 6.64
C ILE A 215 -3.91 2.92 6.68
N ILE A 216 -3.05 2.33 7.49
CA ILE A 216 -1.61 2.60 7.58
C ILE A 216 -0.89 1.39 7.00
N TYR A 217 0.05 1.59 6.10
CA TYR A 217 0.90 0.51 5.59
C TYR A 217 2.32 1.01 5.35
N LYS A 218 3.27 0.08 5.31
CA LYS A 218 4.67 0.45 5.16
C LYS A 218 4.96 0.94 3.74
N SER A 219 5.70 2.05 3.62
CA SER A 219 6.21 2.46 2.31
C SER A 219 7.30 1.51 1.84
N GLN A 220 7.28 1.19 0.56
CA GLN A 220 8.29 0.31 -0.03
C GLN A 220 9.62 1.02 -0.29
N PHE A 221 9.60 2.33 -0.56
CA PHE A 221 10.76 3.09 -1.05
C PHE A 221 11.43 3.96 0.03
N GLY A 222 11.09 3.76 1.31
CA GLY A 222 11.68 4.50 2.42
C GLY A 222 11.79 3.62 3.67
N GLU A 223 13.01 3.47 4.21
CA GLU A 223 13.31 2.55 5.32
C GLU A 223 12.47 2.80 6.58
N LYS A 224 11.95 4.03 6.76
CA LYS A 224 11.26 4.45 8.00
C LYS A 224 9.87 5.05 7.81
N GLY A 225 9.38 5.18 6.58
CA GLY A 225 8.13 5.86 6.27
C GLY A 225 6.88 4.98 6.31
N TYR A 226 5.72 5.58 6.56
CA TYR A 226 4.41 4.96 6.40
C TYR A 226 3.60 5.72 5.36
N ASN A 227 2.83 4.96 4.58
CA ASN A 227 1.75 5.47 3.78
C ASN A 227 0.45 5.36 4.57
N ILE A 228 -0.41 6.36 4.43
CA ILE A 228 -1.71 6.43 5.10
C ILE A 228 -2.74 6.75 4.03
N VAL A 229 -3.83 5.97 4.00
CA VAL A 229 -4.99 6.25 3.15
C VAL A 229 -6.12 6.67 4.06
N LEU A 230 -6.66 7.87 3.84
CA LEU A 230 -7.92 8.29 4.44
C LEU A 230 -9.06 7.96 3.48
N PHE A 231 -10.07 7.25 3.96
CA PHE A 231 -11.24 6.91 3.13
C PHE A 231 -12.10 8.13 2.82
N ASN A 232 -12.08 9.14 3.69
CA ASN A 232 -12.71 10.44 3.44
C ASN A 232 -11.64 11.52 3.26
N PRO A 233 -11.48 12.09 2.04
CA PRO A 233 -10.55 13.20 1.78
C PRO A 233 -10.80 14.47 2.60
N ASP A 234 -11.99 14.63 3.18
CA ASP A 234 -12.35 15.79 3.99
C ASP A 234 -11.95 15.66 5.47
N ASP A 235 -11.40 14.52 5.88
CA ASP A 235 -10.84 14.34 7.23
C ASP A 235 -9.47 15.05 7.41
N ALA A 236 -8.96 15.69 6.36
CA ALA A 236 -7.69 16.42 6.40
C ALA A 236 -7.71 17.71 5.56
N ASP A 237 -7.10 18.75 6.13
CA ASP A 237 -7.04 20.08 5.54
C ASP A 237 -5.60 20.47 5.21
N ILE A 238 -5.42 21.18 4.10
CA ILE A 238 -4.10 21.60 3.64
C ILE A 238 -3.63 22.79 4.48
N VAL A 239 -2.41 22.69 5.00
CA VAL A 239 -1.76 23.74 5.78
C VAL A 239 -0.83 24.58 4.91
N ASN A 240 -0.04 23.92 4.08
CA ASN A 240 0.90 24.56 3.15
C ASN A 240 1.22 23.62 1.99
N CYS A 241 1.86 24.15 0.95
CA CYS A 241 2.46 23.37 -0.11
C CYS A 241 3.75 24.04 -0.59
N ALA A 242 4.83 23.26 -0.68
CA ALA A 242 6.14 23.75 -1.10
C ALA A 242 6.63 23.02 -2.35
N PRO A 243 7.36 23.71 -3.24
CA PRO A 243 8.01 23.09 -4.38
C PRO A 243 9.30 22.39 -3.95
N TYR A 244 9.56 21.22 -4.52
CA TYR A 244 10.76 20.42 -4.35
C TYR A 244 11.31 20.03 -5.72
N SER A 245 12.63 19.95 -5.87
CA SER A 245 13.26 19.40 -7.06
C SER A 245 14.06 18.15 -6.70
N VAL A 246 13.91 17.09 -7.47
CA VAL A 246 14.57 15.80 -7.22
C VAL A 246 16.00 15.84 -7.72
N THR A 247 16.98 15.69 -6.83
CA THR A 247 18.40 15.81 -7.17
C THR A 247 19.11 14.48 -7.43
N GLY A 248 18.56 13.36 -6.96
CA GLY A 248 19.17 12.03 -7.11
C GLY A 248 18.39 10.92 -6.41
N PHE A 249 18.81 9.67 -6.63
CA PHE A 249 18.30 8.48 -5.95
C PHE A 249 19.45 7.59 -5.47
N GLU A 250 19.27 6.96 -4.32
CA GLU A 250 20.08 5.82 -3.91
C GLU A 250 19.47 4.55 -4.50
N VAL A 251 20.21 3.87 -5.39
CA VAL A 251 19.75 2.65 -6.06
C VAL A 251 20.52 1.47 -5.49
N SER A 252 19.80 0.51 -4.92
CA SER A 252 20.31 -0.81 -4.56
C SER A 252 19.81 -1.86 -5.55
N PHE A 253 20.67 -2.82 -5.90
CA PHE A 253 20.34 -3.88 -6.85
C PHE A 253 20.96 -5.20 -6.43
N ALA A 254 20.31 -6.29 -6.83
CA ALA A 254 20.81 -7.65 -6.67
C ALA A 254 20.51 -8.42 -7.96
N GLN A 255 21.44 -9.27 -8.39
CA GLN A 255 21.18 -10.16 -9.52
C GLN A 255 20.12 -11.20 -9.12
N THR A 256 19.06 -11.30 -9.92
CA THR A 256 18.03 -12.34 -9.76
C THR A 256 18.19 -13.38 -10.85
N GLY A 257 18.37 -14.65 -10.47
CA GLY A 257 18.56 -15.75 -11.41
C GLY A 257 19.97 -15.83 -12.00
N ASN A 258 20.12 -16.70 -13.01
CA ASN A 258 21.42 -16.97 -13.63
C ASN A 258 21.69 -16.02 -14.80
N ALA A 259 22.94 -15.57 -14.92
CA ALA A 259 23.38 -14.86 -16.12
C ALA A 259 23.32 -15.82 -17.32
N TRP A 260 22.81 -15.33 -18.44
CA TRP A 260 22.92 -16.04 -19.71
C TRP A 260 24.34 -15.89 -20.26
N TYR A 261 24.94 -17.00 -20.69
CA TYR A 261 26.24 -17.01 -21.36
C TYR A 261 26.06 -17.45 -22.81
N SER A 262 26.67 -16.71 -23.74
CA SER A 262 26.82 -17.19 -25.11
C SER A 262 27.54 -18.55 -25.10
N PRO A 263 27.17 -19.51 -25.97
CA PRO A 263 27.83 -20.83 -26.05
C PRO A 263 29.36 -20.74 -26.15
N GLU A 264 29.88 -19.69 -26.78
CA GLU A 264 31.32 -19.44 -26.98
C GLU A 264 32.01 -18.87 -25.72
N CYS A 265 31.25 -18.38 -24.75
CA CYS A 265 31.73 -17.71 -23.54
C CYS A 265 31.43 -18.50 -22.25
N PHE A 266 31.03 -19.77 -22.36
CA PHE A 266 30.92 -20.62 -21.17
C PHE A 266 32.28 -20.69 -20.48
N PRO A 267 32.37 -20.36 -19.18
CA PRO A 267 33.61 -20.56 -18.45
C PRO A 267 33.95 -22.05 -18.53
N LYS A 268 35.10 -22.37 -19.13
CA LYS A 268 35.60 -23.74 -19.19
C LYS A 268 35.73 -24.21 -17.75
N GLN A 269 34.98 -25.25 -17.38
CA GLN A 269 35.15 -25.90 -16.09
C GLN A 269 36.57 -26.47 -16.05
N GLU A 270 37.46 -25.85 -15.28
CA GLU A 270 38.73 -26.46 -14.93
C GLU A 270 38.44 -27.67 -14.05
N LYS A 271 38.92 -28.84 -14.49
CA LYS A 271 38.82 -30.11 -13.76
C LYS A 271 39.87 -30.19 -12.66
#